data_AF-A0A183NG36-F1
#
_entry.id   AF-A0A183NG36-F1
#
_cell.length_a   1.000
_cell.length_b   1.000
_cell.length_c   1.000
_cell.angle_alpha   90.00
_cell.angle_beta   90.00
_cell.angle_gamma   90.00
#
_symmetry.space_group_name_H-M   'P 1'
#
loop_
_entity.id
_entity.type
_entity.pdbx_description
1 polymer ?
#
loop_
_entity_poly.entity_id
_entity_poly.type
_entity_poly.pdbx_seq_one_letter_code
_entity_poly.pdbx_strand_id
1 'polypeptide(L)'
;MELYTRMQKIYQIVLIKDAIYRMKESFNKQFDEFYEKKASHLSNIQTKLSRIRKIHTDLQQPHLIKHLTSPKFDPDEEPEQLFIVTDDEITVEKYFSPEQLAEIQLKRLADEERRRKEKLDNWREKGLEEMMGGVLEITKEDELKKDIPKPAFLLTGKPSVHWTEDDKQMYAEYERKVKELNEEREKYRKFLEGDLKKINNEIDEIKEKFDEELTSLFNKWLHVQVAILQEELKIWRLKWMLLIEEEFINREYELKQSINELYKKEVQITKNLETAKSILNQVQEETELLSADDKLMEKNLRKEFSDIHGPLYDFIVKAYKKRPK
;
A
#
# COMPACT_ATOMS: atom_id res chain seq x y z
N MET A 1 -9.43 -2.40 -31.11
CA MET A 1 -8.60 -3.47 -31.71
C MET A 1 -9.37 -4.75 -31.57
N GLU A 2 -9.80 -5.33 -32.68
CA GLU A 2 -10.43 -6.66 -32.67
C GLU A 2 -9.31 -7.70 -32.53
N LEU A 3 -9.41 -8.55 -31.51
CA LEU A 3 -8.44 -9.62 -31.21
C LEU A 3 -9.08 -10.94 -31.64
N TYR A 4 -8.46 -11.63 -32.60
CA TYR A 4 -9.10 -12.77 -33.26
C TYR A 4 -8.66 -14.12 -32.69
N THR A 5 -7.42 -14.23 -32.16
CA THR A 5 -6.90 -15.51 -31.67
C THR A 5 -6.74 -15.55 -30.15
N ARG A 6 -6.85 -16.75 -29.56
CA ARG A 6 -6.60 -17.01 -28.13
C ARG A 6 -5.24 -16.45 -27.68
N MET A 7 -4.20 -16.69 -28.46
CA MET A 7 -2.84 -16.21 -28.16
C MET A 7 -2.73 -14.69 -28.19
N GLN A 8 -3.35 -14.01 -29.16
CA GLN A 8 -3.38 -12.53 -29.19
C GLN A 8 -4.08 -11.96 -27.95
N LYS A 9 -5.18 -12.56 -27.50
CA LYS A 9 -5.86 -12.14 -26.26
C LYS A 9 -4.97 -12.31 -25.03
N ILE A 10 -4.23 -13.42 -24.93
CA ILE A 10 -3.28 -13.67 -23.83
C ILE A 10 -2.13 -12.67 -23.85
N TYR A 11 -1.50 -12.43 -25.00
CA TYR A 11 -0.44 -11.45 -25.13
C TYR A 11 -0.94 -10.03 -24.80
N GLN A 12 -2.14 -9.67 -25.23
CA GLN A 12 -2.73 -8.39 -24.88
C GLN A 12 -2.92 -8.23 -23.37
N ILE A 13 -3.33 -9.28 -22.65
CA ILE A 13 -3.42 -9.24 -21.18
C ILE A 13 -2.05 -8.93 -20.56
N VAL A 14 -0.97 -9.55 -21.06
CA VAL A 14 0.38 -9.29 -20.56
C VAL A 14 0.81 -7.85 -20.84
N LEU A 15 0.56 -7.34 -22.05
CA LEU A 15 0.89 -5.96 -22.43
C LEU A 15 0.12 -4.93 -21.59
N ILE A 16 -1.17 -5.17 -21.31
CA ILE A 16 -1.96 -4.27 -20.46
C ILE A 16 -1.45 -4.31 -19.00
N LYS A 17 -1.05 -5.48 -18.50
CA LYS A 17 -0.43 -5.58 -17.17
C LYS A 17 0.88 -4.78 -17.09
N ASP A 18 1.72 -4.86 -18.12
CA ASP A 18 2.94 -4.06 -18.20
C ASP A 18 2.62 -2.56 -18.26
N ALA A 19 1.60 -2.15 -19.03
CA ALA A 19 1.15 -0.76 -19.05
C ALA A 19 0.70 -0.27 -17.67
N ILE A 20 -0.09 -1.07 -16.93
CA ILE A 20 -0.49 -0.77 -15.55
C ILE A 20 0.73 -0.62 -14.65
N TYR A 21 1.71 -1.52 -14.77
CA TYR A 21 2.94 -1.45 -14.00
C TYR A 21 3.70 -0.14 -14.26
N ARG A 22 3.89 0.24 -15.53
CA ARG A 22 4.54 1.51 -15.91
C ARG A 22 3.78 2.74 -15.42
N MET A 23 2.44 2.71 -15.43
CA MET A 23 1.62 3.80 -14.89
C MET A 23 1.83 3.95 -13.38
N LYS A 24 1.86 2.84 -12.64
CA LYS A 24 2.16 2.83 -11.20
C LYS A 24 3.58 3.34 -10.94
N GLU A 25 4.57 2.84 -11.67
CA GLU A 25 5.97 3.26 -11.53
C GLU A 25 6.15 4.76 -11.82
N SER A 26 5.50 5.28 -12.86
CA SER A 26 5.54 6.70 -13.21
C SER A 26 4.93 7.60 -12.13
N PHE A 27 3.83 7.16 -11.52
CA PHE A 27 3.22 7.89 -10.40
C PHE A 27 4.09 7.79 -9.14
N ASN A 28 4.63 6.61 -8.82
CA ASN A 28 5.49 6.41 -7.66
C ASN A 28 6.72 7.32 -7.73
N LYS A 29 7.38 7.46 -8.89
CA LYS A 29 8.49 8.41 -9.07
C LYS A 29 8.08 9.86 -8.74
N GLN A 30 6.91 10.30 -9.21
CA GLN A 30 6.40 11.64 -8.87
C GLN A 30 6.06 11.78 -7.39
N PHE A 31 5.59 10.71 -6.75
CA PHE A 31 5.31 10.70 -5.32
C PHE A 31 6.60 10.76 -4.49
N ASP A 32 7.63 10.01 -4.87
CA ASP A 32 8.95 10.01 -4.21
C ASP A 32 9.60 11.41 -4.32
N GLU A 33 9.56 12.02 -5.51
CA GLU A 33 10.00 13.41 -5.70
C GLU A 33 9.23 14.39 -4.79
N PHE A 34 7.93 14.18 -4.60
CA PHE A 34 7.12 15.01 -3.71
C PHE A 34 7.42 14.78 -2.22
N TYR A 35 7.74 13.55 -1.85
CA TYR A 35 8.19 13.19 -0.52
C TYR A 35 9.52 13.87 -0.16
N GLU A 36 10.49 13.88 -1.09
CA GLU A 36 11.75 14.62 -0.92
C GLU A 36 11.52 16.13 -0.78
N LYS A 37 10.59 16.70 -1.57
CA LYS A 37 10.20 18.10 -1.43
C LYS A 37 9.63 18.38 -0.04
N LYS A 38 8.75 17.51 0.48
CA LYS A 38 8.21 17.65 1.84
C LYS A 38 9.33 17.68 2.89
N ALA A 39 10.31 16.77 2.79
CA ALA A 39 11.47 16.75 3.68
C ALA A 39 12.27 18.08 3.62
N SER A 40 12.48 18.61 2.41
CA SER A 40 13.14 19.90 2.21
C SER A 40 12.35 21.08 2.79
N HIS A 41 11.03 21.11 2.59
CA HIS A 41 10.16 22.14 3.18
C HIS A 41 10.13 22.06 4.70
N LEU A 42 10.08 20.87 5.29
CA LEU A 42 10.16 20.67 6.74
C LEU A 42 11.49 21.16 7.29
N SER A 43 12.61 20.83 6.65
CA SER A 43 13.94 21.33 7.03
C SER A 43 14.00 22.86 6.97
N ASN A 44 13.48 23.47 5.90
CA ASN A 44 13.41 24.92 5.77
C ASN A 44 12.58 25.55 6.90
N ILE A 45 11.39 25.00 7.18
CA ILE A 45 10.55 25.46 8.30
C ILE A 45 11.28 25.31 9.65
N GLN A 46 12.03 24.22 9.87
CA GLN A 46 12.82 24.03 11.09
C GLN A 46 13.93 25.08 11.24
N THR A 47 14.60 25.48 10.16
CA THR A 47 15.60 26.57 10.21
C THR A 47 14.96 27.92 10.55
N LYS A 48 13.80 28.23 9.95
CA LYS A 48 13.00 29.43 10.24
C LYS A 48 12.49 29.43 11.68
N LEU A 49 12.00 28.30 12.19
CA LEU A 49 11.58 28.13 13.59
C LEU A 49 12.77 28.31 14.56
N SER A 50 13.96 27.84 14.18
CA SER A 50 15.18 28.05 14.98
C SER A 50 15.54 29.53 15.08
N ARG A 51 15.35 30.30 14.00
CA ARG A 51 15.49 31.76 14.01
C ARG A 51 14.42 32.42 14.88
N ILE A 52 13.16 32.00 14.79
CA ILE A 52 12.08 32.48 15.68
C ILE A 52 12.41 32.24 17.16
N ARG A 53 12.96 31.06 17.51
CA ARG A 53 13.40 30.76 18.88
C ARG A 53 14.50 31.70 19.36
N LYS A 54 15.47 32.05 18.50
CA LYS A 54 16.50 33.05 18.81
C LYS A 54 15.88 34.41 19.08
N ILE A 55 14.99 34.88 18.19
CA ILE A 55 14.31 36.17 18.36
C ILE A 55 13.47 36.22 19.65
N HIS A 56 12.76 35.14 20.01
CA HIS A 56 12.03 35.09 21.30
C HIS A 56 12.96 35.10 22.51
N THR A 57 14.17 34.55 22.39
CA THR A 57 15.21 34.63 23.42
C THR A 57 15.71 36.07 23.56
N ASP A 58 15.94 36.76 22.43
CA ASP A 58 16.37 38.16 22.40
C ASP A 58 15.30 39.13 22.93
N LEU A 59 14.02 38.83 22.69
CA LEU A 59 12.88 39.56 23.25
C LEU A 59 12.60 39.24 24.73
N GLN A 60 13.39 38.34 25.36
CA GLN A 60 13.19 37.87 26.74
C GLN A 60 11.77 37.31 26.99
N GLN A 61 11.18 36.67 25.98
CA GLN A 61 9.87 36.01 26.06
C GLN A 61 10.00 34.49 25.93
N PRO A 62 10.70 33.80 26.86
CA PRO A 62 10.95 32.36 26.76
C PRO A 62 9.68 31.51 26.92
N HIS A 63 8.61 32.08 27.47
CA HIS A 63 7.32 31.38 27.62
C HIS A 63 6.70 31.03 26.26
N LEU A 64 6.91 31.85 25.22
CA LEU A 64 6.41 31.61 23.87
C LEU A 64 7.15 30.48 23.14
N ILE A 65 8.40 30.20 23.53
CA ILE A 65 9.22 29.14 22.95
C ILE A 65 8.59 27.75 23.17
N LYS A 66 7.92 27.55 24.31
CA LYS A 66 7.24 26.28 24.64
C LYS A 66 6.08 25.95 23.71
N HIS A 67 5.48 26.95 23.07
CA HIS A 67 4.34 26.77 22.16
C HIS A 67 4.77 26.50 20.71
N LEU A 68 6.07 26.61 20.38
CA LEU A 68 6.61 26.36 19.05
C LEU A 68 6.94 24.86 18.88
N THR A 69 5.92 24.08 18.54
CA THR A 69 6.07 22.68 18.14
C THR A 69 6.85 22.60 16.83
N SER A 70 7.92 21.81 16.80
CA SER A 70 8.65 21.52 15.57
C SER A 70 7.84 20.55 14.71
N PRO A 71 7.54 20.88 13.44
CA PRO A 71 6.87 19.95 12.55
C PRO A 71 7.79 18.76 12.26
N LYS A 72 7.19 17.58 12.27
CA LYS A 72 7.82 16.28 12.01
C LYS A 72 6.92 15.51 11.05
N PHE A 73 7.46 14.48 10.41
CA PHE A 73 6.66 13.48 9.72
C PHE A 73 5.75 12.77 10.72
N ASP A 74 4.55 12.44 10.27
CA ASP A 74 3.64 11.59 11.02
C ASP A 74 4.16 10.14 10.95
N PRO A 75 4.09 9.34 12.03
CA PRO A 75 4.46 7.93 11.99
C PRO A 75 3.83 7.14 10.83
N ASP A 76 2.61 7.49 10.41
CA ASP A 76 1.92 6.85 9.30
C ASP A 76 2.57 7.13 7.92
N GLU A 77 3.37 8.19 7.83
CA GLU A 77 4.06 8.60 6.60
C GLU A 77 5.44 7.95 6.44
N GLU A 78 5.98 7.36 7.51
CA GLU A 78 7.25 6.65 7.54
C GLU A 78 7.03 5.17 7.87
N PRO A 79 6.50 4.36 6.93
CA PRO A 79 6.22 2.94 7.19
C PRO A 79 7.47 2.13 7.55
N GLU A 80 8.67 2.63 7.21
CA GLU A 80 9.94 2.03 7.59
C GLU A 80 10.16 2.04 9.11
N GLN A 81 9.59 3.02 9.84
CA GLN A 81 9.69 3.07 11.30
C GLN A 81 9.03 1.87 11.98
N LEU A 82 8.02 1.25 11.35
CA LEU A 82 7.38 0.03 11.87
C LEU A 82 8.36 -1.14 12.02
N PHE A 83 9.43 -1.17 11.22
CA PHE A 83 10.46 -2.20 11.28
C PHE A 83 11.59 -1.86 12.26
N ILE A 84 11.61 -0.65 12.81
CA ILE A 84 12.63 -0.18 13.74
C ILE A 84 12.10 -0.31 15.15
N VAL A 85 12.63 -1.28 15.91
CA VAL A 85 12.32 -1.40 17.34
C VAL A 85 13.14 -0.36 18.10
N THR A 86 12.46 0.53 18.80
CA THR A 86 13.13 1.51 19.68
C THR A 86 13.45 0.88 21.03
N ASP A 87 14.54 1.33 21.68
CA ASP A 87 14.92 0.81 23.01
C ASP A 87 13.81 1.01 24.06
N ASP A 88 12.96 2.04 23.87
CA ASP A 88 11.81 2.35 24.72
C ASP A 88 10.68 1.31 24.60
N GLU A 89 10.60 0.57 23.49
CA GLU A 89 9.66 -0.55 23.31
C GLU A 89 10.14 -1.83 24.01
N ILE A 90 11.43 -1.91 24.34
CA ILE A 90 12.03 -3.06 25.00
C ILE A 90 11.97 -2.87 26.52
N THR A 91 10.90 -3.40 27.11
CA THR A 91 10.67 -3.35 28.57
C THR A 91 11.61 -4.24 29.39
N VAL A 92 12.40 -5.10 28.74
CA VAL A 92 13.30 -6.05 29.41
C VAL A 92 14.72 -5.48 29.45
N GLU A 93 15.29 -5.41 30.65
CA GLU A 93 16.68 -5.00 30.83
C GLU A 93 17.63 -5.96 30.08
N LYS A 94 18.50 -5.39 29.24
CA LYS A 94 19.51 -6.16 28.52
C LYS A 94 20.45 -6.84 29.52
N TYR A 95 20.47 -8.17 29.51
CA TYR A 95 21.38 -8.93 30.35
C TYR A 95 22.83 -8.77 29.86
N PHE A 96 23.73 -8.39 30.76
CA PHE A 96 25.17 -8.32 30.52
C PHE A 96 25.89 -9.37 31.37
N SER A 97 26.89 -10.04 30.80
CA SER A 97 27.75 -10.92 31.60
C SER A 97 28.60 -10.09 32.57
N PRO A 98 29.09 -10.67 33.70
CA PRO A 98 29.93 -9.96 34.65
C PRO A 98 31.20 -9.34 34.03
N GLU A 99 31.76 -10.00 33.02
CA GLU A 99 32.95 -9.54 32.29
C GLU A 99 32.63 -8.35 31.37
N GLN A 100 31.48 -8.38 30.69
CA GLN A 100 30.99 -7.27 29.87
C GLN A 100 30.64 -6.04 30.73
N LEU A 101 30.08 -6.24 31.91
CA LEU A 101 29.81 -5.18 32.89
C LEU A 101 31.10 -4.49 33.34
N ALA A 102 32.15 -5.27 33.64
CA ALA A 102 33.45 -4.71 34.01
C ALA A 102 34.08 -3.89 32.87
N GLU A 103 33.96 -4.36 31.63
CA GLU A 103 34.48 -3.64 30.46
C GLU A 103 33.69 -2.34 30.18
N ILE A 104 32.37 -2.37 30.31
CA ILE A 104 31.51 -1.17 30.18
C ILE A 104 31.83 -0.15 31.27
N GLN A 105 32.04 -0.59 32.52
CA GLN A 105 32.41 0.29 33.62
C GLN A 105 33.78 0.93 33.41
N LEU A 106 34.78 0.15 32.95
CA LEU A 106 36.10 0.68 32.59
C LEU A 106 36.02 1.71 31.48
N LYS A 107 35.22 1.45 30.42
CA LYS A 107 34.98 2.42 29.35
C LYS A 107 34.30 3.69 29.86
N ARG A 108 33.26 3.57 30.71
CA ARG A 108 32.61 4.74 31.33
C ARG A 108 33.59 5.57 32.16
N LEU A 109 34.40 4.94 33.00
CA LEU A 109 35.41 5.64 33.82
C LEU A 109 36.47 6.33 32.95
N ALA A 110 36.93 5.68 31.89
CA ALA A 110 37.88 6.27 30.94
C ALA A 110 37.27 7.47 30.19
N ASP A 111 36.02 7.39 29.76
CA ASP A 111 35.31 8.50 29.11
C ASP A 111 35.04 9.66 30.09
N GLU A 112 34.72 9.37 31.35
CA GLU A 112 34.58 10.39 32.41
C GLU A 112 35.90 11.08 32.73
N GLU A 113 37.00 10.33 32.81
CA GLU A 113 38.34 10.92 32.94
C GLU A 113 38.71 11.76 31.71
N ARG A 114 38.38 11.32 30.50
CA ARG A 114 38.59 12.09 29.27
C ARG A 114 37.80 13.40 29.31
N ARG A 115 36.51 13.35 29.65
CA ARG A 115 35.67 14.54 29.83
C ARG A 115 36.17 15.46 30.94
N ARG A 116 36.75 14.91 32.01
CA ARG A 116 37.34 15.70 33.10
C ARG A 116 38.62 16.40 32.66
N LYS A 117 39.47 15.72 31.88
CA LYS A 117 40.68 16.31 31.28
C LYS A 117 40.34 17.39 30.25
N GLU A 118 39.35 17.16 29.38
CA GLU A 118 38.85 18.16 28.43
C GLU A 118 38.34 19.42 29.15
N LYS A 119 37.61 19.26 30.27
CA LYS A 119 37.19 20.40 31.11
C LYS A 119 38.34 21.13 31.81
N LEU A 120 39.46 20.46 32.07
CA LEU A 120 40.66 21.08 32.65
C LEU A 120 41.48 21.82 31.58
N ASP A 121 41.46 21.34 30.33
CA ASP A 121 42.17 21.95 29.19
C ASP A 121 41.44 23.15 28.54
N ASN A 122 40.31 23.59 29.11
CA ASN A 122 39.59 24.81 28.69
C ASN A 122 40.29 26.12 29.13
N TRP A 123 41.62 26.18 29.12
CA TRP A 123 42.36 27.41 29.43
C TRP A 123 42.10 28.51 28.39
N ARG A 124 41.84 28.14 27.13
CA ARG A 124 41.47 29.10 26.06
C ARG A 124 40.09 29.69 26.27
N GLU A 125 39.09 28.87 26.58
CA GLU A 125 37.73 29.35 26.88
C GLU A 125 37.70 30.18 28.16
N LYS A 126 38.38 29.72 29.22
CA LYS A 126 38.57 30.52 30.45
C LYS A 126 39.30 31.83 30.19
N GLY A 127 40.34 31.82 29.36
CA GLY A 127 41.08 33.04 29.02
C GLY A 127 40.25 34.04 28.22
N LEU A 128 39.38 33.57 27.33
CA LEU A 128 38.42 34.41 26.60
C LEU A 128 37.31 34.96 27.54
N GLU A 129 36.85 34.13 28.48
CA GLU A 129 35.89 34.52 29.50
C GLU A 129 36.46 35.54 30.49
N GLU A 130 37.72 35.39 30.87
CA GLU A 130 38.43 36.26 31.82
C GLU A 130 38.96 37.56 31.18
N MET A 131 39.31 37.55 29.88
CA MET A 131 39.77 38.75 29.18
C MET A 131 38.68 39.54 28.45
N MET A 132 37.60 38.90 27.96
CA MET A 132 36.53 39.55 27.19
C MET A 132 35.10 39.11 27.59
N GLY A 133 34.90 38.45 28.73
CA GLY A 133 33.56 38.03 29.17
C GLY A 133 32.91 36.96 28.28
N GLY A 134 33.70 36.24 27.47
CA GLY A 134 33.26 35.09 26.68
C GLY A 134 32.65 35.42 25.31
N VAL A 135 32.65 36.70 24.90
CA VAL A 135 32.09 37.14 23.61
C VAL A 135 33.19 37.85 22.80
N LEU A 136 33.54 37.28 21.64
CA LEU A 136 34.62 37.77 20.78
C LEU A 136 34.27 39.09 20.06
N GLU A 137 32.99 39.33 19.79
CA GLU A 137 32.46 40.55 19.18
C GLU A 137 31.25 41.04 20.00
N ILE A 138 31.40 42.17 20.68
CA ILE A 138 30.27 42.83 21.33
C ILE A 138 29.34 43.32 20.23
N THR A 139 28.24 42.60 20.02
CA THR A 139 27.21 43.04 19.08
C THR A 139 26.44 44.22 19.70
N LYS A 140 25.97 45.16 18.88
CA LYS A 140 25.14 46.30 19.35
C LYS A 140 23.91 45.83 20.15
N GLU A 141 23.45 44.61 19.89
CA GLU A 141 22.34 43.94 20.55
C GLU A 141 22.67 43.61 22.02
N ASP A 142 23.91 43.27 22.34
CA ASP A 142 24.38 43.00 23.70
C ASP A 142 24.65 44.30 24.49
N GLU A 143 24.98 45.39 23.81
CA GLU A 143 25.08 46.74 24.42
C GLU A 143 23.69 47.28 24.79
N LEU A 144 22.69 47.08 23.91
CA LEU A 144 21.30 47.38 24.18
C LEU A 144 20.74 46.61 25.39
N LYS A 145 21.22 45.39 25.64
CA LYS A 145 20.82 44.57 26.81
C LYS A 145 21.44 45.06 28.13
N LYS A 146 22.53 45.83 28.12
CA LYS A 146 23.18 46.36 29.33
C LYS A 146 22.47 47.63 29.82
N ASP A 147 22.05 47.63 31.08
CA ASP A 147 21.48 48.83 31.71
C ASP A 147 22.59 49.84 32.03
N ILE A 148 22.29 51.13 31.85
CA ILE A 148 23.21 52.19 32.26
C ILE A 148 23.31 52.14 33.80
N PRO A 149 24.52 52.02 34.37
CA PRO A 149 24.68 51.91 35.81
C PRO A 149 24.14 53.18 36.48
N LYS A 150 23.34 52.99 37.53
CA LYS A 150 22.79 54.09 38.31
C LYS A 150 23.94 54.91 38.91
N PRO A 151 23.91 56.25 38.82
CA PRO A 151 24.89 57.11 39.48
C PRO A 151 25.05 56.80 40.97
N ALA A 152 26.28 56.88 41.47
CA ALA A 152 26.65 56.48 42.84
C ALA A 152 25.79 57.18 43.92
N PHE A 153 25.39 58.44 43.72
CA PHE A 153 24.56 59.19 44.67
C PHE A 153 23.12 58.63 44.80
N LEU A 154 22.56 58.06 43.72
CA LEU A 154 21.27 57.35 43.74
C LEU A 154 21.37 55.99 44.44
N LEU A 155 22.50 55.30 44.30
CA LEU A 155 22.77 54.02 44.99
C LEU A 155 22.94 54.20 46.50
N THR A 156 23.54 55.32 46.95
CA THR A 156 23.66 55.67 48.37
C THR A 156 22.38 56.22 49.02
N GLY A 157 21.26 56.33 48.28
CA GLY A 157 19.96 56.74 48.82
C GLY A 157 19.92 58.18 49.35
N LYS A 158 20.78 59.08 48.83
CA LYS A 158 20.80 60.49 49.27
C LYS A 158 19.46 61.17 48.90
N PRO A 159 18.72 61.74 49.87
CA PRO A 159 17.47 62.44 49.59
C PRO A 159 17.68 63.60 48.60
N SER A 160 16.68 63.88 47.77
CA SER A 160 16.71 64.93 46.73
C SER A 160 17.04 66.33 47.25
N VAL A 161 16.91 66.55 48.56
CA VAL A 161 17.21 67.79 49.27
C VAL A 161 18.72 68.03 49.41
N HIS A 162 19.55 67.00 49.35
CA HIS A 162 21.01 67.08 49.48
C HIS A 162 21.76 66.97 48.16
N TRP A 163 21.07 67.15 47.03
CA TRP A 163 21.69 67.11 45.71
C TRP A 163 22.43 68.42 45.45
N THR A 164 23.74 68.30 45.22
CA THR A 164 24.58 69.39 44.73
C THR A 164 24.15 69.76 43.31
N GLU A 165 24.48 70.96 42.82
CA GLU A 165 24.19 71.37 41.44
C GLU A 165 24.79 70.39 40.40
N ASP A 166 25.96 69.83 40.71
CA ASP A 166 26.62 68.77 39.93
C ASP A 166 25.85 67.43 39.98
N ASP A 167 25.25 67.07 41.11
CA ASP A 167 24.43 65.84 41.24
C ASP A 167 23.14 65.94 40.40
N LYS A 168 22.56 67.14 40.30
CA LYS A 168 21.39 67.42 39.44
C LYS A 168 21.75 67.32 37.96
N GLN A 169 22.92 67.83 37.55
CA GLN A 169 23.40 67.70 36.18
C GLN A 169 23.68 66.24 35.81
N MET A 170 24.37 65.48 36.68
CA MET A 170 24.61 64.06 36.47
C MET A 170 23.31 63.23 36.41
N TYR A 171 22.29 63.59 37.19
CA TYR A 171 20.98 62.97 37.11
C TYR A 171 20.27 63.24 35.77
N ALA A 172 20.30 64.50 35.30
CA ALA A 172 19.69 64.89 34.03
C ALA A 172 20.37 64.20 32.82
N GLU A 173 21.70 64.08 32.85
CA GLU A 173 22.46 63.33 31.83
C GLU A 173 22.16 61.83 31.88
N TYR A 174 22.05 61.25 33.08
CA TYR A 174 21.66 59.86 33.27
C TYR A 174 20.24 59.60 32.73
N GLU A 175 19.26 60.44 33.07
CA GLU A 175 17.90 60.31 32.53
C GLU A 175 17.86 60.45 31.00
N ARG A 176 18.65 61.37 30.43
CA ARG A 176 18.73 61.52 28.97
C ARG A 176 19.28 60.26 28.31
N LYS A 177 20.38 59.73 28.83
CA LYS A 177 21.00 58.48 28.32
C LYS A 177 20.06 57.27 28.49
N VAL A 178 19.32 57.18 29.60
CA VAL A 178 18.31 56.13 29.82
C VAL A 178 17.14 56.25 28.84
N LYS A 179 16.67 57.47 28.54
CA LYS A 179 15.62 57.70 27.54
C LYS A 179 16.09 57.32 26.13
N GLU A 180 17.28 57.77 25.72
CA GLU A 180 17.89 57.43 24.43
C GLU A 180 18.04 55.90 24.28
N LEU A 181 18.56 55.21 25.31
CA LEU A 181 18.73 53.75 25.31
C LEU A 181 17.39 53.01 25.27
N ASN A 182 16.35 53.50 25.95
CA ASN A 182 15.00 52.93 25.87
C ASN A 182 14.35 53.13 24.49
N GLU A 183 14.57 54.28 23.84
CA GLU A 183 14.10 54.52 22.47
C GLU A 183 14.77 53.58 21.46
N GLU A 184 16.07 53.33 21.62
CA GLU A 184 16.79 52.37 20.79
C GLU A 184 16.34 50.92 21.05
N ARG A 185 16.11 50.54 22.32
CA ARG A 185 15.50 49.25 22.69
C ARG A 185 14.13 49.04 22.06
N GLU A 186 13.29 50.07 22.07
CA GLU A 186 11.94 49.98 21.51
C GLU A 186 11.96 49.91 19.97
N LYS A 187 12.88 50.62 19.31
CA LYS A 187 13.12 50.47 17.86
C LYS A 187 13.59 49.06 17.51
N TYR A 188 14.52 48.51 18.30
CA TYR A 188 15.02 47.15 18.12
C TYR A 188 13.94 46.09 18.36
N ARG A 189 13.13 46.24 19.42
CA ARG A 189 11.96 45.38 19.68
C ARG A 189 11.00 45.38 18.48
N LYS A 190 10.61 46.56 17.98
CA LYS A 190 9.72 46.67 16.81
C LYS A 190 10.31 46.06 15.55
N PHE A 191 11.63 46.17 15.37
CA PHE A 191 12.34 45.51 14.27
C PHE A 191 12.25 43.99 14.39
N LEU A 192 12.51 43.42 15.57
CA LEU A 192 12.39 41.99 15.84
C LEU A 192 10.95 41.48 15.69
N GLU A 193 9.95 42.22 16.16
CA GLU A 193 8.54 41.89 15.96
C GLU A 193 8.15 41.89 14.46
N GLY A 194 8.70 42.84 13.69
CA GLY A 194 8.55 42.88 12.24
C GLY A 194 9.21 41.68 11.55
N ASP A 195 10.41 41.28 11.98
CA ASP A 195 11.11 40.10 11.46
C ASP A 195 10.35 38.80 11.80
N LEU A 196 9.83 38.67 13.03
CA LEU A 196 8.97 37.56 13.43
C LEU A 196 7.74 37.45 12.53
N LYS A 197 7.04 38.56 12.29
CA LYS A 197 5.85 38.57 11.42
C LYS A 197 6.19 38.15 9.99
N LYS A 198 7.34 38.60 9.47
CA LYS A 198 7.81 38.19 8.13
C LYS A 198 8.10 36.70 8.08
N ILE A 199 8.84 36.16 9.05
CA ILE A 199 9.19 34.73 9.07
C ILE A 199 7.93 33.86 9.22
N ASN A 200 6.97 34.28 10.05
CA ASN A 200 5.69 33.57 10.18
C ASN A 200 4.90 33.57 8.86
N ASN A 201 4.79 34.72 8.18
CA ASN A 201 4.16 34.79 6.87
C ASN A 201 4.87 33.89 5.84
N GLU A 202 6.21 33.89 5.82
CA GLU A 202 6.97 33.00 4.94
C GLU A 202 6.72 31.51 5.24
N ILE A 203 6.57 31.14 6.52
CA ILE A 203 6.20 29.77 6.92
C ILE A 203 4.80 29.42 6.41
N ASP A 204 3.83 30.32 6.57
CA ASP A 204 2.45 30.07 6.14
C ASP A 204 2.36 30.00 4.61
N GLU A 205 3.07 30.85 3.86
CA GLU A 205 3.18 30.75 2.40
C GLU A 205 3.80 29.40 1.95
N ILE A 206 4.79 28.87 2.68
CA ILE A 206 5.38 27.57 2.37
C ILE A 206 4.34 26.46 2.58
N LYS A 207 3.55 26.52 3.66
CA LYS A 207 2.48 25.55 3.93
C LYS A 207 1.41 25.59 2.86
N GLU A 208 0.88 26.77 2.55
CA GLU A 208 -0.18 26.94 1.55
C GLU A 208 0.26 26.43 0.17
N LYS A 209 1.47 26.80 -0.29
CA LYS A 209 2.02 26.30 -1.56
C LYS A 209 2.17 24.78 -1.55
N PHE A 210 2.65 24.20 -0.44
CA PHE A 210 2.78 22.75 -0.33
C PHE A 210 1.42 22.05 -0.37
N ASP A 211 0.41 22.58 0.32
CA ASP A 211 -0.95 22.03 0.34
C ASP A 211 -1.61 22.09 -1.05
N GLU A 212 -1.38 23.18 -1.80
CA GLU A 212 -1.81 23.30 -3.19
C GLU A 212 -1.15 22.24 -4.10
N GLU A 213 0.18 22.07 -3.98
CA GLU A 213 0.89 21.04 -4.74
C GLU A 213 0.44 19.61 -4.35
N LEU A 214 0.20 19.36 -3.06
CA LEU A 214 -0.31 18.09 -2.56
C LEU A 214 -1.71 17.79 -3.11
N THR A 215 -2.59 18.79 -3.15
CA THR A 215 -3.92 18.68 -3.74
C THR A 215 -3.82 18.36 -5.24
N SER A 216 -2.89 18.99 -5.95
CA SER A 216 -2.62 18.70 -7.37
C SER A 216 -2.12 17.26 -7.57
N LEU A 217 -1.20 16.78 -6.71
CA LEU A 217 -0.72 15.40 -6.73
C LEU A 217 -1.84 14.41 -6.43
N PHE A 218 -2.71 14.70 -5.46
CA PHE A 218 -3.86 13.87 -5.14
C PHE A 218 -4.85 13.76 -6.31
N ASN A 219 -5.12 14.86 -7.01
CA ASN A 219 -5.94 14.83 -8.22
C ASN A 219 -5.29 13.99 -9.33
N LYS A 220 -3.97 14.11 -9.53
CA LYS A 220 -3.23 13.24 -10.46
C LYS A 220 -3.32 11.77 -10.04
N TRP A 221 -3.19 11.46 -8.75
CA TRP A 221 -3.35 10.11 -8.23
C TRP A 221 -4.73 9.55 -8.57
N LEU A 222 -5.80 10.32 -8.35
CA LEU A 222 -7.16 9.92 -8.73
C LEU A 222 -7.25 9.59 -10.23
N HIS A 223 -6.69 10.44 -11.11
CA HIS A 223 -6.68 10.17 -12.55
C HIS A 223 -5.91 8.90 -12.91
N VAL A 224 -4.75 8.66 -12.29
CA VAL A 224 -3.96 7.44 -12.49
C VAL A 224 -4.72 6.22 -11.99
N GLN A 225 -5.38 6.29 -10.83
CA GLN A 225 -6.19 5.18 -10.30
C GLN A 225 -7.36 4.86 -11.23
N VAL A 226 -8.08 5.87 -11.72
CA VAL A 226 -9.16 5.67 -12.70
C VAL A 226 -8.63 4.99 -13.96
N ALA A 227 -7.47 5.43 -14.47
CA ALA A 227 -6.87 4.84 -15.65
C ALA A 227 -6.41 3.38 -15.40
N ILE A 228 -5.83 3.07 -14.23
CA ILE A 228 -5.49 1.70 -13.84
C ILE A 228 -6.75 0.82 -13.81
N LEU A 229 -7.82 1.27 -13.16
CA LEU A 229 -9.08 0.53 -13.09
C LEU A 229 -9.69 0.27 -14.48
N GLN A 230 -9.57 1.24 -15.40
CA GLN A 230 -9.99 1.07 -16.79
C GLN A 230 -9.18 -0.01 -17.52
N GLU A 231 -7.86 -0.04 -17.34
CA GLU A 231 -7.01 -1.08 -17.91
C GLU A 231 -7.27 -2.47 -17.27
N GLU A 232 -7.47 -2.52 -15.95
CA GLU A 232 -7.84 -3.75 -15.25
C GLU A 232 -9.18 -4.31 -15.75
N LEU A 233 -10.16 -3.44 -16.00
CA LEU A 233 -11.43 -3.85 -16.61
C LEU A 233 -11.23 -4.46 -18.01
N LYS A 234 -10.32 -3.93 -18.82
CA LYS A 234 -9.98 -4.53 -20.12
C LYS A 234 -9.38 -5.92 -19.95
N ILE A 235 -8.51 -6.13 -18.96
CA ILE A 235 -7.98 -7.46 -18.64
C ILE A 235 -9.12 -8.42 -18.27
N TRP A 236 -10.05 -8.00 -17.41
CA TRP A 236 -11.19 -8.82 -17.02
C TRP A 236 -12.07 -9.21 -18.21
N ARG A 237 -12.34 -8.27 -19.12
CA ARG A 237 -13.07 -8.55 -20.37
C ARG A 237 -12.36 -9.58 -21.24
N LEU A 238 -11.04 -9.49 -21.39
CA LEU A 238 -10.27 -10.45 -22.17
C LEU A 238 -10.26 -11.84 -21.52
N LYS A 239 -10.08 -11.90 -20.19
CA LYS A 239 -10.18 -13.16 -19.44
C LYS A 239 -11.55 -13.80 -19.58
N TRP A 240 -12.62 -13.01 -19.50
CA TRP A 240 -13.98 -13.48 -19.69
C TRP A 240 -14.20 -14.06 -21.10
N MET A 241 -13.71 -13.37 -22.15
CA MET A 241 -13.76 -13.91 -23.52
C MET A 241 -13.00 -15.22 -23.67
N LEU A 242 -11.85 -15.37 -23.00
CA LEU A 242 -11.06 -16.61 -23.02
C LEU A 242 -11.78 -17.75 -22.31
N LEU A 243 -12.43 -17.47 -21.17
CA LEU A 243 -13.20 -18.45 -20.42
C LEU A 243 -14.39 -18.98 -21.24
N ILE A 244 -15.14 -18.08 -21.88
CA ILE A 244 -16.26 -18.48 -22.76
C ILE A 244 -15.76 -19.35 -23.93
N GLU A 245 -14.65 -18.97 -24.54
CA GLU A 245 -14.06 -19.76 -25.65
C GLU A 245 -13.68 -21.17 -25.20
N GLU A 246 -13.14 -21.30 -23.98
CA GLU A 246 -12.81 -22.58 -23.36
C GLU A 246 -14.05 -23.42 -23.01
N GLU A 247 -15.11 -22.79 -22.50
CA GLU A 247 -16.40 -23.46 -22.26
C GLU A 247 -17.01 -24.01 -23.56
N PHE A 248 -16.96 -23.25 -24.66
CA PHE A 248 -17.44 -23.74 -25.95
C PHE A 248 -16.63 -24.93 -26.47
N ILE A 249 -15.30 -24.88 -26.36
CA ILE A 249 -14.43 -25.99 -26.78
C ILE A 249 -14.73 -27.25 -25.96
N ASN A 250 -14.88 -27.12 -24.64
CA ASN A 250 -15.21 -28.23 -23.76
C ASN A 250 -16.58 -28.80 -24.11
N ARG A 251 -17.58 -27.94 -24.33
CA ARG A 251 -18.92 -28.39 -24.70
C ARG A 251 -18.95 -29.09 -26.06
N GLU A 252 -18.21 -28.58 -27.04
CA GLU A 252 -18.05 -29.22 -28.34
C GLU A 252 -17.41 -30.61 -28.20
N TYR A 253 -16.39 -30.75 -27.36
CA TYR A 253 -15.75 -32.02 -27.07
C TYR A 253 -16.72 -33.05 -26.44
N GLU A 254 -17.50 -32.64 -25.44
CA GLU A 254 -18.53 -33.49 -24.81
C GLU A 254 -19.58 -33.97 -25.82
N LEU A 255 -20.04 -33.08 -26.70
CA LEU A 255 -21.02 -33.41 -27.73
C LEU A 255 -20.44 -34.38 -28.76
N LYS A 256 -19.19 -34.19 -29.18
CA LYS A 256 -18.49 -35.12 -30.08
C LYS A 256 -18.34 -36.51 -29.45
N GLN A 257 -18.02 -36.58 -28.17
CA GLN A 257 -17.98 -37.85 -27.44
C GLN A 257 -19.36 -38.52 -27.41
N SER A 258 -20.41 -37.77 -27.08
CA SER A 258 -21.79 -38.28 -27.05
C SER A 258 -22.24 -38.81 -28.43
N ILE A 259 -21.91 -38.10 -29.51
CA ILE A 259 -22.20 -38.55 -30.88
C ILE A 259 -21.46 -39.86 -31.19
N ASN A 260 -20.18 -39.97 -30.84
CA ASN A 260 -19.40 -41.19 -31.06
C ASN A 260 -19.97 -42.38 -30.27
N GLU A 261 -20.45 -42.17 -29.04
CA GLU A 261 -21.12 -43.20 -28.26
C GLU A 261 -22.45 -43.64 -28.89
N LEU A 262 -23.26 -42.70 -29.37
CA LEU A 262 -24.50 -43.00 -30.07
C LEU A 262 -24.24 -43.76 -31.36
N TYR A 263 -23.21 -43.38 -32.13
CA TYR A 263 -22.82 -44.10 -33.34
C TYR A 263 -22.40 -45.54 -33.04
N LYS A 264 -21.64 -45.77 -31.95
CA LYS A 264 -21.30 -47.13 -31.50
C LYS A 264 -22.55 -47.95 -31.13
N LYS A 265 -23.51 -47.33 -30.44
CA LYS A 265 -24.79 -47.98 -30.09
C LYS A 265 -25.62 -48.29 -31.34
N GLU A 266 -25.69 -47.37 -32.29
CA GLU A 266 -26.37 -47.57 -33.57
C GLU A 266 -25.78 -48.77 -34.31
N VAL A 267 -24.45 -48.82 -34.47
CA VAL A 267 -23.75 -49.95 -35.10
C VAL A 267 -24.01 -51.27 -34.37
N GLN A 268 -24.12 -51.25 -33.03
CA GLN A 268 -24.45 -52.45 -32.28
C GLN A 268 -25.91 -52.88 -32.51
N ILE A 269 -26.84 -51.93 -32.53
CA ILE A 269 -28.26 -52.21 -32.78
C ILE A 269 -28.47 -52.73 -34.20
N THR A 270 -27.82 -52.16 -35.21
CA THR A 270 -27.93 -52.63 -36.60
C THR A 270 -27.41 -54.05 -36.74
N LYS A 271 -26.26 -54.38 -36.15
CA LYS A 271 -25.75 -55.76 -36.07
C LYS A 271 -26.74 -56.70 -35.39
N ASN A 272 -27.28 -56.31 -34.23
CA ASN A 272 -28.27 -57.13 -33.52
C ASN A 272 -29.53 -57.34 -34.38
N LEU A 273 -29.98 -56.32 -35.11
CA LEU A 273 -31.14 -56.40 -36.00
C LEU A 273 -30.87 -57.31 -37.20
N GLU A 274 -29.67 -57.25 -37.80
CA GLU A 274 -29.24 -58.18 -38.86
C GLU A 274 -29.22 -59.63 -38.37
N THR A 275 -28.66 -59.89 -37.17
CA THR A 275 -28.68 -61.24 -36.60
C THR A 275 -30.10 -61.72 -36.31
N ALA A 276 -30.97 -60.87 -35.75
CA ALA A 276 -32.37 -61.20 -35.50
C ALA A 276 -33.14 -61.49 -36.80
N LYS A 277 -32.89 -60.72 -37.87
CA LYS A 277 -33.45 -61.00 -39.22
C LYS A 277 -32.98 -62.34 -39.77
N SER A 278 -31.69 -62.67 -39.61
CA SER A 278 -31.16 -63.96 -40.05
C SER A 278 -31.82 -65.12 -39.30
N ILE A 279 -32.00 -65.00 -37.99
CA ILE A 279 -32.68 -66.01 -37.17
C ILE A 279 -34.15 -66.12 -37.58
N LEU A 280 -34.84 -65.01 -37.81
CA LEU A 280 -36.23 -65.01 -38.26
C LEU A 280 -36.38 -65.75 -39.60
N ASN A 281 -35.49 -65.50 -40.55
CA ASN A 281 -35.50 -66.18 -41.85
C ASN A 281 -35.25 -67.69 -41.69
N GLN A 282 -34.30 -68.09 -40.84
CA GLN A 282 -34.05 -69.51 -40.55
C GLN A 282 -35.30 -70.19 -39.94
N VAL A 283 -35.92 -69.56 -38.94
CA VAL A 283 -37.15 -70.09 -38.33
C VAL A 283 -38.30 -70.13 -39.35
N GLN A 284 -38.41 -69.14 -40.23
CA GLN A 284 -39.39 -69.16 -41.32
C GLN A 284 -39.16 -70.33 -42.26
N GLU A 285 -37.93 -70.54 -42.74
CA GLU A 285 -37.56 -71.70 -43.58
C GLU A 285 -37.87 -73.03 -42.88
N GLU A 286 -37.53 -73.17 -41.59
CA GLU A 286 -37.85 -74.35 -40.79
C GLU A 286 -39.36 -74.57 -40.68
N THR A 287 -40.15 -73.52 -40.45
CA THR A 287 -41.61 -73.65 -40.38
C THR A 287 -42.25 -73.99 -41.72
N GLU A 288 -41.69 -73.48 -42.83
CA GLU A 288 -42.14 -73.82 -44.18
C GLU A 288 -41.82 -75.28 -44.53
N LEU A 289 -40.64 -75.77 -44.15
CA LEU A 289 -40.26 -77.18 -44.27
C LEU A 289 -41.18 -78.08 -43.45
N LEU A 290 -41.40 -77.77 -42.17
CA LEU A 290 -42.32 -78.52 -41.31
C LEU A 290 -43.76 -78.50 -41.85
N SER A 291 -44.21 -77.38 -42.40
CA SER A 291 -45.53 -77.27 -43.06
C SER A 291 -45.62 -78.11 -44.33
N ALA A 292 -44.54 -78.17 -45.12
CA ALA A 292 -44.46 -79.03 -46.29
C ALA A 292 -44.48 -80.52 -45.90
N ASP A 293 -43.74 -80.91 -44.86
CA ASP A 293 -43.74 -82.25 -44.30
C ASP A 293 -45.12 -82.63 -43.73
N ASP A 294 -45.80 -81.72 -43.02
CA ASP A 294 -47.18 -81.92 -42.52
C ASP A 294 -48.14 -82.21 -43.69
N LYS A 295 -48.05 -81.44 -44.78
CA LYS A 295 -48.83 -81.66 -46.02
C LYS A 295 -48.48 -82.98 -46.71
N LEU A 296 -47.21 -83.38 -46.74
CA LEU A 296 -46.80 -84.67 -47.30
C LEU A 296 -47.34 -85.83 -46.47
N MET A 297 -47.26 -85.74 -45.14
CA MET A 297 -47.85 -86.72 -44.24
C MET A 297 -49.37 -86.80 -44.39
N GLU A 298 -50.07 -85.67 -44.57
CA GLU A 298 -51.51 -85.68 -44.88
C GLU A 298 -51.82 -86.37 -46.20
N LYS A 299 -51.00 -86.15 -47.25
CA LYS A 299 -51.15 -86.85 -48.53
C LYS A 299 -50.86 -88.34 -48.40
N ASN A 300 -49.85 -88.73 -47.63
CA ASN A 300 -49.52 -90.13 -47.38
C ASN A 300 -50.61 -90.83 -46.58
N LEU A 301 -51.17 -90.19 -45.55
CA LEU A 301 -52.33 -90.71 -44.82
C LEU A 301 -53.53 -90.93 -45.77
N ARG A 302 -53.81 -90.00 -46.69
CA ARG A 302 -54.88 -90.20 -47.70
C ARG A 302 -54.60 -91.39 -48.62
N LYS A 303 -53.32 -91.66 -48.95
CA LYS A 303 -52.92 -92.78 -49.83
C LYS A 303 -52.95 -94.13 -49.11
N GLU A 304 -52.41 -94.22 -47.89
CA GLU A 304 -52.33 -95.47 -47.12
C GLU A 304 -53.70 -95.95 -46.65
N PHE A 305 -54.66 -95.03 -46.47
CA PHE A 305 -56.02 -95.34 -46.05
C PHE A 305 -57.03 -95.23 -47.21
N SER A 306 -56.59 -95.40 -48.47
CA SER A 306 -57.47 -95.35 -49.66
C SER A 306 -58.58 -96.40 -49.64
N ASP A 307 -58.35 -97.51 -48.95
CA ASP A 307 -59.22 -98.70 -48.96
C ASP A 307 -60.27 -98.68 -47.82
N ILE A 308 -60.22 -97.66 -46.96
CA ILE A 308 -61.09 -97.51 -45.78
C ILE A 308 -62.05 -96.33 -46.02
N HIS A 309 -63.34 -96.62 -46.14
CA HIS A 309 -64.39 -95.62 -46.37
C HIS A 309 -65.43 -95.60 -45.24
N GLY A 310 -66.03 -94.43 -45.00
CA GLY A 310 -67.11 -94.24 -44.01
C GLY A 310 -66.65 -93.68 -42.64
N PRO A 311 -67.45 -93.86 -41.57
CA PRO A 311 -67.26 -93.19 -40.27
C PRO A 311 -65.90 -93.47 -39.59
N LEU A 312 -65.27 -94.61 -39.92
CA LEU A 312 -63.97 -95.01 -39.40
C LEU A 312 -62.84 -94.11 -39.94
N TYR A 313 -62.94 -93.71 -41.21
CA TYR A 313 -61.98 -92.79 -41.83
C TYR A 313 -62.06 -91.39 -41.20
N ASP A 314 -63.28 -90.90 -40.92
CA ASP A 314 -63.48 -89.62 -40.24
C ASP A 314 -62.91 -89.60 -38.81
N PHE A 315 -62.97 -90.73 -38.11
CA PHE A 315 -62.33 -90.89 -36.80
C PHE A 315 -60.80 -90.82 -36.89
N ILE A 316 -60.20 -91.50 -37.88
CA ILE A 316 -58.75 -91.51 -38.13
C ILE A 316 -58.25 -90.11 -38.51
N VAL A 317 -58.96 -89.37 -39.37
CA VAL A 317 -58.62 -87.99 -39.73
C VAL A 317 -58.74 -87.05 -38.52
N LYS A 318 -59.76 -87.22 -37.67
CA LYS A 318 -59.89 -86.44 -36.42
C LYS A 318 -58.77 -86.73 -35.42
N ALA A 319 -58.33 -87.98 -35.30
CA ALA A 319 -57.22 -88.35 -34.43
C ALA A 319 -55.89 -87.79 -34.96
N TYR A 320 -55.66 -87.88 -36.27
CA TYR A 320 -54.48 -87.33 -36.93
C TYR A 320 -54.36 -85.81 -36.75
N LYS A 321 -55.47 -85.06 -36.87
CA LYS A 321 -55.49 -83.60 -36.65
C LYS A 321 -55.24 -83.17 -35.20
N LYS A 322 -55.32 -84.10 -34.23
CA LYS A 322 -55.02 -83.84 -32.81
C LYS A 322 -53.56 -84.13 -32.44
N ARG A 323 -52.71 -84.52 -33.40
CA ARG A 323 -51.28 -84.74 -33.14
C ARG A 323 -50.60 -83.44 -32.68
N PRO A 324 -49.58 -83.51 -31.81
CA PRO A 324 -48.75 -82.35 -31.51
C PRO A 324 -48.11 -81.85 -32.81
N LYS A 325 -48.15 -80.54 -33.04
CA LYS A 325 -47.55 -79.90 -34.22
C LYS A 325 -46.16 -79.38 -33.90
#